data_AF-A0A2S7BEU9-F1
#
_entry.id   AF-A0A2S7BEU9-F1
#
_cell.length_a   1.000
_cell.length_b   1.000
_cell.length_c   1.000
_cell.angle_alpha   90.00
_cell.angle_beta   90.00
_cell.angle_gamma   90.00
#
_symmetry.space_group_name_H-M   'P 1'
#
loop_
_entity.id
_entity.type
_entity.pdbx_description
1 polymer ?
#
loop_
_entity_poly.entity_id
_entity_poly.type
_entity_poly.pdbx_seq_one_letter_code
_entity_poly.pdbx_strand_id
1 'polypeptide(L)'
;MLSRRLLPSAVLLLTACSPSSPPPAEPSPPTESPTQQPADRSVVTPFQKEVDRSKAVLSCKSTKITPESSGWGALFGCIGGEAETVKFFINEEPGTGRVSSTKFLWNDWFKDRGYGLHADAKAADKMIHDLIKLYPSDHDKALLKAFKGKKNLTLESHGYRFEYTFDRGPAIDERMIVATPIGSAP
;
A
#
# COMPACT_ATOMS: atom_id res chain seq x y z
N MET A 1 -23.69 64.47 -56.57
CA MET A 1 -24.74 64.62 -57.59
C MET A 1 -26.08 64.24 -56.98
N LEU A 2 -27.10 65.01 -57.37
CA LEU A 2 -28.51 65.10 -56.98
C LEU A 2 -29.28 63.83 -56.51
N SER A 3 -30.13 64.09 -55.51
CA SER A 3 -31.57 63.76 -55.42
C SER A 3 -32.04 62.30 -55.29
N ARG A 4 -32.76 62.02 -54.19
CA ARG A 4 -34.25 62.03 -54.20
C ARG A 4 -34.84 61.97 -52.78
N ARG A 5 -35.94 62.71 -52.63
CA ARG A 5 -36.85 62.83 -51.47
C ARG A 5 -37.81 61.64 -51.39
N LEU A 6 -38.38 61.36 -50.22
CA LEU A 6 -39.84 61.45 -49.91
C LEU A 6 -40.13 61.03 -48.45
N LEU A 7 -40.98 61.82 -47.80
CA LEU A 7 -41.63 61.62 -46.48
C LEU A 7 -42.87 60.69 -46.64
N PRO A 8 -43.85 60.68 -45.71
CA PRO A 8 -43.92 59.93 -44.45
C PRO A 8 -45.16 58.99 -44.47
N SER A 9 -45.34 58.13 -43.47
CA SER A 9 -46.69 57.65 -43.11
C SER A 9 -46.71 57.09 -41.69
N ALA A 10 -47.77 57.44 -41.00
CA ALA A 10 -47.95 57.30 -39.58
C ALA A 10 -49.01 56.25 -39.24
N VAL A 11 -49.00 55.85 -37.97
CA VAL A 11 -50.11 55.30 -37.17
C VAL A 11 -50.57 53.87 -37.53
N LEU A 12 -50.41 52.95 -36.57
CA LEU A 12 -51.57 52.43 -35.82
C LEU A 12 -51.13 51.68 -34.56
N LEU A 13 -51.62 52.16 -33.42
CA LEU A 13 -51.63 51.48 -32.12
C LEU A 13 -52.66 50.35 -32.17
N LEU A 14 -52.24 49.14 -31.76
CA LEU A 14 -53.14 48.15 -31.16
C LEU A 14 -52.43 47.49 -29.98
N THR A 15 -52.90 47.86 -28.79
CA THR A 15 -52.70 47.18 -27.53
C THR A 15 -53.34 45.78 -27.57
N ALA A 16 -52.60 44.75 -27.17
CA ALA A 16 -53.16 43.48 -26.72
C ALA A 16 -52.31 42.91 -25.58
N CYS A 17 -52.98 42.57 -24.49
CA CYS A 17 -52.44 42.09 -23.23
C CYS A 17 -51.72 40.74 -23.34
N SER A 18 -50.68 40.53 -22.53
CA SER A 18 -50.21 39.21 -22.09
C SER A 18 -49.25 39.35 -20.89
N PRO A 19 -49.13 38.30 -20.06
CA PRO A 19 -49.28 38.39 -18.61
C PRO A 19 -48.00 38.65 -17.84
N SER A 20 -48.20 39.21 -16.64
CA SER A 20 -47.23 39.29 -15.55
C SER A 20 -46.52 37.97 -15.31
N SER A 21 -45.19 37.97 -15.41
CA SER A 21 -44.33 36.86 -15.04
C SER A 21 -44.53 36.48 -13.56
N PRO A 22 -44.48 35.18 -13.21
CA PRO A 22 -44.53 34.76 -11.81
C PRO A 22 -43.23 35.18 -11.09
N PRO A 23 -43.27 35.36 -9.76
CA PRO A 23 -42.12 35.78 -8.99
C PRO A 23 -41.01 34.71 -9.01
N PRO A 24 -39.73 35.11 -8.84
CA PRO A 24 -38.62 34.17 -8.80
C PRO A 24 -38.75 33.24 -7.58
N ALA A 25 -38.52 31.95 -7.81
CA ALA A 25 -38.51 30.93 -6.79
C ALA A 25 -37.42 31.19 -5.74
N GLU A 26 -37.75 30.95 -4.47
CA GLU A 26 -36.81 30.97 -3.35
C GLU A 26 -35.60 30.05 -3.57
N PRO A 27 -34.41 30.41 -3.05
CA PRO A 27 -33.24 29.54 -3.11
C PRO A 27 -33.48 28.27 -2.30
N SER A 28 -33.29 27.12 -2.93
CA SER A 28 -33.25 25.83 -2.23
C SER A 28 -32.12 25.82 -1.19
N PRO A 29 -32.29 25.11 -0.05
CA PRO A 29 -31.23 25.00 0.95
C PRO A 29 -30.00 24.28 0.36
N PRO A 30 -28.79 24.57 0.86
CA PRO A 30 -27.58 23.99 0.32
C PRO A 30 -27.59 22.47 0.49
N THR A 31 -27.42 21.78 -0.63
CA THR A 31 -27.11 20.35 -0.68
C THR A 31 -25.94 20.06 0.26
N GLU A 32 -26.18 19.24 1.29
CA GLU A 32 -25.10 18.69 2.12
C GLU A 32 -24.07 18.04 1.20
N SER A 33 -22.86 18.59 1.20
CA SER A 33 -21.70 17.92 0.61
C SER A 33 -21.52 16.59 1.34
N PRO A 34 -21.30 15.46 0.64
CA PRO A 34 -20.93 14.23 1.32
C PRO A 34 -19.65 14.49 2.11
N THR A 35 -19.76 14.49 3.43
CA THR A 35 -18.63 14.48 4.35
C THR A 35 -17.69 13.38 3.86
N GLN A 36 -16.48 13.75 3.43
CA GLN A 36 -15.43 12.79 3.13
C GLN A 36 -15.17 12.00 4.42
N GLN A 37 -15.76 10.82 4.48
CA GLN A 37 -15.44 9.80 5.47
C GLN A 37 -13.93 9.55 5.35
N PRO A 38 -13.14 9.63 6.45
CA PRO A 38 -11.74 9.23 6.41
C PRO A 38 -11.71 7.81 5.87
N ALA A 39 -10.94 7.60 4.79
CA ALA A 39 -10.77 6.27 4.22
C ALA A 39 -10.28 5.34 5.33
N ASP A 40 -11.14 4.41 5.74
CA ASP A 40 -10.76 3.27 6.56
C ASP A 40 -9.81 2.40 5.72
N ARG A 41 -8.55 2.80 5.69
CA ARG A 41 -7.45 2.11 4.99
C ARG A 41 -6.87 0.97 5.84
N SER A 42 -7.58 0.55 6.89
CA SER A 42 -7.16 -0.54 7.76
C SER A 42 -7.17 -1.85 6.99
N VAL A 43 -5.97 -2.37 6.66
CA VAL A 43 -5.84 -3.68 6.03
C VAL A 43 -5.89 -4.75 7.10
N VAL A 44 -7.09 -5.25 7.39
CA VAL A 44 -7.26 -6.38 8.32
C VAL A 44 -7.13 -7.69 7.55
N THR A 45 -6.04 -8.43 7.79
CA THR A 45 -5.80 -9.72 7.14
C THR A 45 -5.82 -10.86 8.17
N PRO A 46 -6.67 -11.89 8.01
CA PRO A 46 -6.59 -13.09 8.83
C PRO A 46 -5.25 -13.82 8.65
N PHE A 47 -4.64 -14.25 9.75
CA PHE A 47 -3.32 -14.90 9.76
C PHE A 47 -3.24 -16.10 8.82
N GLN A 48 -4.18 -17.05 8.92
CA GLN A 48 -4.15 -18.25 8.09
C GLN A 48 -4.29 -17.91 6.59
N LYS A 49 -5.13 -16.92 6.25
CA LYS A 49 -5.28 -16.46 4.87
C LYS A 49 -3.97 -15.87 4.33
N GLU A 50 -3.22 -15.15 5.16
CA GLU A 50 -1.92 -14.61 4.77
C GLU A 50 -0.85 -15.69 4.62
N VAL A 51 -0.87 -16.70 5.49
CA VAL A 51 -0.03 -17.89 5.35
C VAL A 51 -0.26 -18.57 4.02
N ASP A 52 -1.52 -18.82 3.67
CA ASP A 52 -1.88 -19.51 2.42
C ASP A 52 -1.49 -18.67 1.19
N ARG A 53 -1.76 -17.36 1.23
CA ARG A 53 -1.33 -16.42 0.18
C ARG A 53 0.19 -16.41 0.02
N SER A 54 0.93 -16.39 1.12
CA SER A 54 2.39 -16.39 1.12
C SER A 54 2.97 -17.69 0.58
N LYS A 55 2.41 -18.85 0.97
CA LYS A 55 2.84 -20.16 0.44
C LYS A 55 2.63 -20.30 -1.08
N ALA A 56 1.61 -19.63 -1.63
CA ALA A 56 1.35 -19.65 -3.07
C ALA A 56 2.36 -18.84 -3.89
N VAL A 57 3.01 -17.86 -3.27
CA VAL A 57 3.91 -16.91 -3.96
C VAL A 57 5.39 -17.17 -3.64
N LEU A 58 5.69 -17.48 -2.37
CA LEU A 58 7.06 -17.66 -1.88
C LEU A 58 7.56 -19.08 -2.15
N SER A 59 8.76 -19.18 -2.71
CA SER A 59 9.47 -20.45 -2.87
C SER A 59 10.38 -20.68 -1.65
N CYS A 60 9.85 -21.35 -0.64
CA CYS A 60 10.58 -21.69 0.59
C CYS A 60 11.14 -23.11 0.50
N LYS A 61 12.37 -23.33 0.99
CA LYS A 61 12.94 -24.66 1.22
C LYS A 61 12.16 -25.41 2.31
N SER A 62 11.78 -24.69 3.36
CA SER A 62 10.97 -25.23 4.45
C SER A 62 10.01 -24.17 4.99
N THR A 63 8.91 -24.64 5.60
CA THR A 63 7.96 -23.77 6.30
C THR A 63 7.56 -24.37 7.63
N LYS A 64 7.19 -23.52 8.58
CA LYS A 64 6.69 -23.93 9.90
C LYS A 64 5.65 -22.93 10.40
N ILE A 65 4.60 -23.44 11.04
CA ILE A 65 3.70 -22.63 11.86
C ILE A 65 4.00 -22.98 13.33
N THR A 66 4.27 -21.97 14.12
CA THR A 66 4.30 -22.06 15.58
C THR A 66 2.94 -21.52 16.07
N PRO A 67 2.11 -22.33 16.74
CA PRO A 67 0.83 -21.88 17.26
C PRO A 67 1.00 -20.72 18.25
N GLU A 68 -0.09 -19.97 18.46
CA GLU A 68 -0.14 -18.97 19.53
C GLU A 68 0.09 -19.62 20.90
N SER A 69 0.59 -18.82 21.85
CA SER A 69 0.77 -19.23 23.24
C SER A 69 0.58 -18.01 24.14
N SER A 70 0.48 -18.20 25.46
CA SER A 70 0.15 -17.11 26.40
C SER A 70 0.99 -15.84 26.17
N GLY A 71 0.35 -14.78 25.67
CA GLY A 71 0.96 -13.47 25.37
C GLY A 71 1.62 -13.34 23.99
N TRP A 72 1.60 -14.38 23.15
CA TRP A 72 2.24 -14.42 21.84
C TRP A 72 1.26 -14.92 20.77
N GLY A 73 1.11 -14.17 19.67
CA GLY A 73 0.36 -14.64 18.51
C GLY A 73 1.09 -15.77 17.78
N ALA A 74 0.40 -16.47 16.88
CA ALA A 74 1.04 -17.46 16.03
C ALA A 74 2.11 -16.83 15.13
N LEU A 75 3.06 -17.67 14.73
CA LEU A 75 4.17 -17.30 13.87
C LEU A 75 4.27 -18.28 12.72
N PHE A 76 4.16 -17.78 11.50
CA PHE A 76 4.58 -18.54 10.32
C PHE A 76 6.01 -18.16 9.96
N GLY A 77 6.83 -19.15 9.67
CA GLY A 77 8.17 -18.99 9.11
C GLY A 77 8.30 -19.73 7.79
N CYS A 78 8.89 -19.05 6.81
CA CYS A 78 9.32 -19.56 5.52
C CYS A 78 10.83 -19.35 5.43
N ILE A 79 11.59 -20.42 5.25
CA ILE A 79 13.05 -20.38 5.12
C ILE A 79 13.41 -20.69 3.67
N GLY A 80 14.22 -19.83 3.07
CA GLY A 80 14.73 -19.97 1.71
C GLY A 80 16.25 -20.01 1.67
N GLY A 81 16.78 -20.39 0.50
CA GLY A 81 18.21 -20.53 0.29
C GLY A 81 18.77 -21.85 0.85
N GLU A 82 19.94 -22.23 0.37
CA GLU A 82 20.62 -23.45 0.80
C GLU A 82 21.27 -23.26 2.16
N ALA A 83 21.83 -22.07 2.42
CA ALA A 83 22.43 -21.69 3.69
C ALA A 83 21.40 -21.18 4.71
N GLU A 84 20.11 -21.18 4.36
CA GLU A 84 18.98 -20.82 5.24
C GLU A 84 19.06 -19.39 5.79
N THR A 85 19.69 -18.50 5.01
CA THR A 85 19.92 -17.10 5.39
C THR A 85 18.79 -16.16 4.99
N VAL A 86 17.86 -16.65 4.16
CA VAL A 86 16.69 -15.93 3.67
C VAL A 86 15.45 -16.40 4.41
N LYS A 87 14.74 -15.48 5.06
CA LYS A 87 13.61 -15.82 5.93
C LYS A 87 12.44 -14.86 5.67
N PHE A 88 11.24 -15.41 5.66
CA PHE A 88 10.01 -14.64 5.68
C PHE A 88 9.15 -15.08 6.86
N PHE A 89 8.62 -14.13 7.61
CA PHE A 89 7.79 -14.37 8.77
C PHE A 89 6.46 -13.64 8.64
N ILE A 90 5.40 -14.26 9.17
CA ILE A 90 4.12 -13.60 9.44
C ILE A 90 3.91 -13.70 10.94
N ASN A 91 3.74 -12.57 11.60
CA ASN A 91 3.41 -12.49 13.01
C ASN A 91 1.91 -12.23 13.13
N GLU A 92 1.24 -13.01 13.98
CA GLU A 92 -0.13 -12.74 14.38
C GLU A 92 -0.15 -11.74 15.56
N GLU A 93 -1.18 -10.92 15.61
CA GLU A 93 -1.57 -10.17 16.80
C GLU A 93 -2.23 -11.12 17.83
N PRO A 94 -1.67 -11.25 19.06
CA PRO A 94 -2.09 -12.27 20.03
C PRO A 94 -3.61 -12.34 20.26
N GLY A 95 -4.20 -13.53 20.11
CA GLY A 95 -5.61 -13.78 20.41
C GLY A 95 -6.62 -13.17 19.43
N THR A 96 -6.17 -12.64 18.28
CA THR A 96 -7.05 -11.96 17.33
C THR A 96 -7.27 -12.71 16.02
N GLY A 97 -6.42 -13.68 15.67
CA GLY A 97 -6.44 -14.33 14.36
C GLY A 97 -5.93 -13.43 13.23
N ARG A 98 -5.36 -12.25 13.51
CA ARG A 98 -5.01 -11.22 12.51
C ARG A 98 -3.51 -11.05 12.39
N VAL A 99 -3.05 -10.70 11.20
CA VAL A 99 -1.64 -10.36 10.96
C VAL A 99 -1.30 -9.04 11.65
N SER A 100 -0.27 -9.05 12.50
CA SER A 100 0.33 -7.83 13.07
C SER A 100 1.42 -7.27 12.16
N SER A 101 2.27 -8.14 11.59
CA SER A 101 3.31 -7.74 10.64
C SER A 101 3.81 -8.92 9.83
N THR A 102 4.39 -8.63 8.67
CA THR A 102 5.23 -9.58 7.95
C THR A 102 6.65 -9.07 7.82
N LYS A 103 7.62 -9.98 7.88
CA LYS A 103 9.05 -9.65 7.93
C LYS A 103 9.80 -10.49 6.92
N PHE A 104 10.43 -9.85 5.96
CA PHE A 104 11.43 -10.45 5.10
C PHE A 104 12.82 -10.11 5.63
N LEU A 105 13.67 -11.11 5.80
CA LEU A 105 15.00 -11.00 6.35
C LEU A 105 15.99 -11.74 5.46
N TRP A 106 17.10 -11.09 5.14
CA TRP A 106 18.28 -11.75 4.60
C TRP A 106 19.49 -11.45 5.50
N ASN A 107 20.05 -12.51 6.05
CA ASN A 107 21.33 -12.47 6.76
C ASN A 107 22.46 -12.59 5.74
N ASP A 108 22.94 -11.45 5.25
CA ASP A 108 23.93 -11.36 4.19
C ASP A 108 25.35 -11.59 4.75
N TRP A 109 25.83 -12.83 4.66
CA TRP A 109 27.17 -13.21 5.12
C TRP A 109 28.25 -12.62 4.20
N PHE A 110 28.85 -11.51 4.59
CA PHE A 110 30.00 -10.93 3.89
C PHE A 110 31.35 -11.54 4.32
N LYS A 111 31.33 -12.51 5.22
CA LYS A 111 32.45 -13.42 5.53
C LYS A 111 32.02 -14.85 5.22
N ASP A 112 32.81 -15.55 4.41
CA ASP A 112 32.51 -16.92 4.04
C ASP A 112 32.67 -17.86 5.24
N ARG A 113 31.64 -18.67 5.46
CA ARG A 113 31.52 -19.65 6.55
C ARG A 113 31.15 -21.05 6.05
N GLY A 114 31.44 -21.33 4.78
CA GLY A 114 31.21 -22.63 4.14
C GLY A 114 30.14 -22.63 3.05
N TYR A 115 29.55 -21.46 2.75
CA TYR A 115 28.49 -21.29 1.75
C TYR A 115 28.80 -20.17 0.73
N GLY A 116 30.03 -19.64 0.75
CA GLY A 116 30.45 -18.51 -0.07
C GLY A 116 30.10 -17.16 0.55
N LEU A 117 30.59 -16.11 -0.10
CA LEU A 117 30.22 -14.73 0.22
C LEU A 117 28.81 -14.44 -0.28
N HIS A 118 28.06 -13.64 0.49
CA HIS A 118 26.68 -13.27 0.20
C HIS A 118 25.80 -14.50 -0.04
N ALA A 119 25.89 -15.46 0.88
CA ALA A 119 25.13 -16.70 0.82
C ALA A 119 23.64 -16.42 0.55
N ASP A 120 23.06 -17.20 -0.36
CA ASP A 120 21.68 -17.10 -0.82
C ASP A 120 21.26 -15.74 -1.47
N ALA A 121 22.20 -14.89 -1.91
CA ALA A 121 21.87 -13.60 -2.54
C ALA A 121 20.83 -13.69 -3.69
N LYS A 122 20.88 -14.76 -4.50
CA LYS A 122 19.89 -15.00 -5.56
C LYS A 122 18.50 -15.33 -5.00
N ALA A 123 18.44 -16.11 -3.92
CA ALA A 123 17.18 -16.41 -3.25
C ALA A 123 16.62 -15.17 -2.55
N ALA A 124 17.48 -14.33 -1.98
CA ALA A 124 17.10 -13.05 -1.39
C ALA A 124 16.53 -12.10 -2.45
N ASP A 125 17.20 -11.94 -3.59
CA ASP A 125 16.71 -11.11 -4.71
C ASP A 125 15.38 -11.66 -5.26
N LYS A 126 15.22 -12.98 -5.41
CA LYS A 126 13.93 -13.57 -5.77
C LYS A 126 12.84 -13.24 -4.74
N MET A 127 13.12 -13.43 -3.46
CA MET A 127 12.14 -13.26 -2.38
C MET A 127 11.68 -11.81 -2.25
N ILE A 128 12.53 -10.80 -2.45
CA ILE A 128 12.07 -9.41 -2.45
C ILE A 128 11.12 -9.10 -3.62
N HIS A 129 11.36 -9.69 -4.79
CA HIS A 129 10.42 -9.55 -5.92
C HIS A 129 9.09 -10.25 -5.65
N ASP A 130 9.12 -11.39 -4.97
CA ASP A 130 7.91 -12.09 -4.54
C ASP A 130 7.16 -11.33 -3.43
N LEU A 131 7.89 -10.69 -2.51
CA LEU A 131 7.32 -9.80 -1.49
C LEU A 131 6.56 -8.62 -2.12
N ILE A 132 7.11 -8.01 -3.16
CA ILE A 132 6.46 -6.91 -3.89
C ILE A 132 5.19 -7.36 -4.59
N LYS A 133 5.13 -8.61 -5.08
CA LYS A 133 3.87 -9.17 -5.61
C LYS A 133 2.84 -9.38 -4.51
N LEU A 134 3.28 -9.77 -3.31
CA LEU A 134 2.40 -9.93 -2.15
C LEU A 134 1.87 -8.58 -1.65
N TYR A 135 2.72 -7.55 -1.59
CA TYR A 135 2.38 -6.24 -1.05
C TYR A 135 2.72 -5.13 -2.06
N PRO A 136 1.94 -5.02 -3.15
CA PRO A 136 2.22 -4.03 -4.19
C PRO A 136 2.11 -2.61 -3.63
N SER A 137 3.07 -1.78 -3.98
CA SER A 137 3.22 -0.40 -3.48
C SER A 137 3.57 0.55 -4.61
N ASP A 138 3.19 1.83 -4.48
CA ASP A 138 3.66 2.89 -5.39
C ASP A 138 5.19 3.09 -5.33
N HIS A 139 5.83 2.45 -4.36
CA HIS A 139 7.25 2.58 -4.06
C HIS A 139 8.07 1.30 -4.27
N ASP A 140 7.56 0.30 -5.02
CA ASP A 140 8.25 -0.97 -5.29
C ASP A 140 9.72 -0.78 -5.74
N LYS A 141 9.95 0.16 -6.66
CA LYS A 141 11.32 0.49 -7.15
C LYS A 141 12.21 1.06 -6.05
N ALA A 142 11.65 1.87 -5.15
CA ALA A 142 12.39 2.44 -4.03
C ALA A 142 12.75 1.35 -3.01
N LEU A 143 11.83 0.43 -2.73
CA LEU A 143 12.06 -0.70 -1.83
C LEU A 143 13.13 -1.66 -2.38
N LEU A 144 13.06 -2.02 -3.67
CA LEU A 144 14.10 -2.82 -4.34
C LEU A 144 15.47 -2.15 -4.30
N LYS A 145 15.51 -0.83 -4.54
CA LYS A 145 16.75 -0.05 -4.48
C LYS A 145 17.30 -0.01 -3.05
N ALA A 146 16.43 0.17 -2.06
CA ALA A 146 16.82 0.20 -0.65
C ALA A 146 17.41 -1.15 -0.20
N PHE A 147 16.78 -2.26 -0.59
CA PHE A 147 17.24 -3.61 -0.25
C PHE A 147 18.68 -3.90 -0.70
N LYS A 148 19.10 -3.33 -1.85
CA LYS A 148 20.48 -3.39 -2.38
C LYS A 148 21.43 -2.37 -1.74
N GLY A 149 20.88 -1.39 -1.02
CA GLY A 149 21.60 -0.31 -0.37
C GLY A 149 22.03 -0.64 1.06
N LYS A 150 22.33 0.42 1.82
CA LYS A 150 22.72 0.36 3.25
C LYS A 150 22.00 1.42 4.08
N LYS A 151 21.02 2.09 3.49
CA LYS A 151 20.30 3.20 4.13
C LYS A 151 18.91 2.71 4.48
N ASN A 152 18.54 2.90 5.74
CA ASN A 152 17.19 2.61 6.20
C ASN A 152 16.19 3.47 5.42
N LEU A 153 14.98 2.94 5.26
CA LEU A 153 13.90 3.57 4.51
C LEU A 153 12.57 3.23 5.17
N THR A 154 11.71 4.22 5.33
CA THR A 154 10.32 4.05 5.76
C THR A 154 9.41 4.67 4.72
N LEU A 155 8.37 3.95 4.33
CA LEU A 155 7.40 4.34 3.32
C LEU A 155 6.01 3.86 3.74
N GLU A 156 4.97 4.53 3.26
CA GLU A 156 3.59 4.09 3.44
C GLU A 156 2.88 4.04 2.09
N SER A 157 2.16 2.96 1.82
CA SER A 157 1.39 2.79 0.59
C SER A 157 0.32 1.74 0.79
N HIS A 158 -0.85 1.93 0.16
CA HIS A 158 -1.93 0.92 0.11
C HIS A 158 -2.31 0.29 1.46
N GLY A 159 -2.30 1.08 2.53
CA GLY A 159 -2.68 0.61 3.87
C GLY A 159 -1.59 -0.18 4.61
N TYR A 160 -0.35 -0.13 4.14
CA TYR A 160 0.82 -0.70 4.82
C TYR A 160 1.91 0.34 5.03
N ARG A 161 2.59 0.26 6.17
CA ARG A 161 3.90 0.87 6.40
C ARG A 161 4.98 -0.17 6.10
N PHE A 162 5.93 0.22 5.26
CA PHE A 162 7.10 -0.57 4.90
C PHE A 162 8.33 0.05 5.55
N GLU A 163 9.09 -0.76 6.28
CA GLU A 163 10.31 -0.36 6.96
C GLU A 163 11.45 -1.27 6.50
N TYR A 164 12.44 -0.68 5.83
CA TYR A 164 13.69 -1.34 5.50
C TYR A 164 14.78 -0.92 6.50
N THR A 165 15.47 -1.89 7.06
CA THR A 165 16.65 -1.70 7.89
C THR A 165 17.86 -2.42 7.32
N PHE A 166 19.03 -1.78 7.47
CA PHE A 166 20.34 -2.37 7.25
C PHE A 166 21.14 -2.26 8.54
N ASP A 167 21.60 -3.39 9.06
CA ASP A 167 22.52 -3.42 10.20
C ASP A 167 23.82 -4.15 9.82
N ARG A 168 24.97 -3.50 10.06
CA ARG A 168 26.30 -4.08 9.81
C ARG A 168 26.74 -4.80 11.06
N GLY A 169 26.67 -6.12 11.04
CA GLY A 169 27.30 -6.96 12.06
C GLY A 169 28.79 -7.19 11.80
N PRO A 170 29.46 -7.96 12.69
CA PRO A 170 30.88 -8.30 12.54
C PRO A 170 31.18 -9.31 11.41
N ALA A 171 30.18 -10.04 10.93
CA ALA A 171 30.30 -11.05 9.87
C ALA A 171 29.08 -11.16 8.94
N ILE A 172 27.95 -10.57 9.35
CA ILE A 172 26.66 -10.65 8.66
C ILE A 172 26.13 -9.22 8.55
N ASP A 173 25.63 -8.85 7.39
CA ASP A 173 24.79 -7.68 7.20
C ASP A 173 23.33 -8.13 7.33
N GLU A 174 22.60 -7.59 8.31
CA GLU A 174 21.17 -7.83 8.41
C GLU A 174 20.43 -6.90 7.44
N ARG A 175 19.66 -7.47 6.52
CA ARG A 175 18.80 -6.72 5.59
C ARG A 175 17.36 -7.15 5.84
N MET A 176 16.56 -6.27 6.44
CA MET A 176 15.20 -6.60 6.82
C MET A 176 14.20 -5.63 6.21
N ILE A 177 13.07 -6.15 5.75
CA ILE A 177 11.89 -5.40 5.36
C ILE A 177 10.73 -5.87 6.22
N VAL A 178 10.06 -4.93 6.87
CA VAL A 178 8.84 -5.17 7.64
C VAL A 178 7.68 -4.49 6.92
N ALA A 179 6.60 -5.22 6.69
CA ALA A 179 5.33 -4.67 6.25
C ALA A 179 4.31 -4.78 7.40
N THR A 180 3.82 -3.63 7.86
CA THR A 180 2.88 -3.52 8.98
C THR A 180 1.60 -2.89 8.46
N PRO A 181 0.42 -3.54 8.62
CA PRO A 181 -0.84 -2.90 8.25
C PRO A 181 -1.04 -1.60 9.04
N ILE A 182 -1.43 -0.53 8.36
CA ILE A 182 -1.72 0.77 8.99
C ILE A 182 -3.05 0.64 9.73
N GLY A 183 -3.09 1.04 11.00
CA GLY A 183 -4.25 0.85 11.88
C GLY A 183 -4.18 -0.41 12.76
N SER A 184 -3.13 -1.21 12.63
CA SER A 184 -2.70 -2.15 13.69
C SER A 184 -2.12 -1.33 14.85
N ALA A 185 -2.59 -1.55 16.08
CA ALA A 185 -1.92 -0.97 17.26
C ALA A 185 -0.52 -1.62 17.41
N PRO A 186 0.50 -0.87 17.86
CA PRO A 186 1.84 -1.40 18.11
C PRO A 186 1.90 -2.34 19.33
#